data_AF-A0A817EBP0-F1
#
_entry.id   AF-A0A817EBP0-F1
#
_cell.length_a   1.000
_cell.length_b   1.000
_cell.length_c   1.000
_cell.angle_alpha   90.00
_cell.angle_beta   90.00
_cell.angle_gamma   90.00
#
_symmetry.space_group_name_H-M   'P 1'
#
loop_
_entity.id
_entity.type
_entity.pdbx_description
1 polymer ?
#
loop_
_entity_poly.entity_id
_entity_poly.type
_entity_poly.pdbx_seq_one_letter_code
_entity_poly.pdbx_strand_id
1 'polypeptide(L)'
;MAFFHLNTYDISHSSQQVKVPDNGIAKLMYYLDCMCTLIEYDESNLNRLRDYKNYDDLTDIEIRLLYVSCVTLDPDDFIDKIMFEDRSGNLCGSSLNRMYDLGEIQRSLMVVNSIAVAGRTRRVKKIMAYRPQWLSRFYTQPIAQLTAIFQRERQQQAVRELLNTCTIS
;
A
#
# COMPACT_ATOMS: atom_id res chain seq x y z
N MET A 1 6.11 24.27 -0.98
CA MET A 1 6.06 23.18 -1.97
C MET A 1 7.48 22.72 -2.20
N ALA A 2 7.81 21.47 -1.84
CA ALA A 2 9.12 20.89 -2.13
C ALA A 2 9.13 20.42 -3.58
N PHE A 3 10.09 20.90 -4.38
CA PHE A 3 10.25 20.48 -5.77
C PHE A 3 11.07 19.20 -5.81
N PHE A 4 10.45 18.12 -6.30
CA PHE A 4 11.12 16.85 -6.52
C PHE A 4 11.95 16.91 -7.79
N HIS A 5 13.28 16.99 -7.66
CA HIS A 5 14.19 16.97 -8.80
C HIS A 5 15.06 15.70 -8.74
N LEU A 6 14.69 14.70 -9.53
CA LEU A 6 15.49 13.49 -9.71
C LEU A 6 16.47 13.70 -10.87
N ASN A 7 17.73 13.30 -10.68
CA ASN A 7 18.72 13.36 -11.74
C ASN A 7 18.58 12.08 -12.57
N THR A 8 17.72 12.11 -13.60
CA THR A 8 17.34 10.93 -14.40
C THR A 8 18.43 10.43 -15.35
N TYR A 9 19.65 10.99 -15.29
CA TYR A 9 20.70 10.75 -16.29
C TYR A 9 21.52 9.47 -16.07
N ASP A 10 21.45 8.81 -14.91
CA ASP A 10 22.29 7.62 -14.60
C ASP A 10 21.52 6.39 -14.08
N ILE A 11 20.19 6.39 -14.17
CA ILE A 11 19.38 5.32 -13.59
C ILE A 11 19.23 4.20 -14.61
N SER A 12 19.84 3.03 -14.36
CA SER A 12 19.63 1.83 -15.15
C SER A 12 18.13 1.47 -15.18
N HIS A 13 17.52 1.60 -16.35
CA HIS A 13 16.08 1.42 -16.54
C HIS A 13 15.69 -0.06 -16.42
N SER A 14 15.29 -0.47 -15.21
CA SER A 14 14.74 -1.79 -14.93
C SER A 14 13.34 -1.67 -14.32
N SER A 15 12.41 -0.98 -14.98
CA SER A 15 11.00 -1.03 -14.59
C SER A 15 10.26 -2.05 -15.46
N GLN A 16 10.12 -3.29 -14.96
CA GLN A 16 9.17 -4.24 -15.54
C GLN A 16 7.75 -3.70 -15.35
N GLN A 17 6.94 -3.73 -16.42
CA GLN A 17 5.52 -3.43 -16.31
C GLN A 17 4.85 -4.54 -15.49
N VAL A 18 4.45 -4.22 -14.27
CA VAL A 18 3.78 -5.20 -13.39
C VAL A 18 2.32 -5.35 -13.81
N LYS A 19 1.92 -6.59 -14.16
CA LYS A 19 0.53 -6.93 -14.45
C LYS A 19 -0.14 -7.42 -13.16
N VAL A 20 -0.95 -6.56 -12.55
CA VAL A 20 -1.75 -6.89 -11.37
C VAL A 20 -3.15 -7.37 -11.81
N PRO A 21 -3.66 -8.51 -11.31
CA PRO A 21 -5.02 -8.96 -11.58
C PRO A 21 -6.07 -7.90 -11.25
N ASP A 22 -7.18 -7.88 -11.99
CA ASP A 22 -8.27 -6.93 -11.77
C ASP A 22 -9.21 -7.41 -10.64
N ASN A 23 -8.64 -7.59 -9.45
CA ASN A 23 -9.32 -8.02 -8.24
C ASN A 23 -8.94 -7.10 -7.07
N GLY A 24 -9.89 -6.78 -6.20
CA GLY A 24 -9.66 -5.87 -5.06
C GLY A 24 -8.58 -6.38 -4.09
N ILE A 25 -8.57 -7.68 -3.80
CA ILE A 25 -7.57 -8.31 -2.93
C ILE A 25 -6.19 -8.26 -3.59
N ALA A 26 -6.07 -8.68 -4.85
CA ALA A 26 -4.81 -8.61 -5.60
C ALA A 26 -4.22 -7.19 -5.63
N LYS A 27 -5.08 -6.18 -5.80
CA LYS A 27 -4.67 -4.76 -5.80
C LYS A 27 -4.14 -4.32 -4.43
N LEU A 28 -4.78 -4.72 -3.33
CA LEU A 28 -4.31 -4.44 -1.97
C LEU A 28 -3.01 -5.19 -1.64
N MET A 29 -2.85 -6.43 -2.10
CA MET A 29 -1.60 -7.20 -1.95
C MET A 29 -0.45 -6.51 -2.69
N TYR A 30 -0.69 -6.00 -3.91
CA TYR A 30 0.29 -5.22 -4.66
C TYR A 30 0.62 -3.89 -3.96
N TYR A 31 -0.37 -3.20 -3.40
CA TYR A 31 -0.14 -2.00 -2.57
C TYR A 31 0.77 -2.33 -1.38
N LEU A 32 0.45 -3.38 -0.63
CA LEU A 32 1.23 -3.83 0.52
C LEU A 32 2.67 -4.18 0.12
N ASP A 33 2.86 -4.86 -1.01
CA ASP A 33 4.18 -5.17 -1.55
C ASP A 33 5.00 -3.92 -1.85
N CYS A 34 4.34 -2.89 -2.40
CA CYS A 34 4.98 -1.60 -2.62
C CYS A 34 5.41 -0.96 -1.29
N MET A 35 4.53 -0.89 -0.30
CA MET A 35 4.86 -0.29 1.01
C MET A 35 6.00 -1.04 1.72
N CYS A 36 5.97 -2.38 1.70
CA CYS A 36 7.04 -3.22 2.24
C CYS A 36 8.36 -3.08 1.48
N THR A 37 8.33 -2.57 0.25
CA THR A 37 9.54 -2.25 -0.52
C THR A 37 10.09 -0.87 -0.14
N LEU A 38 9.21 0.10 0.18
CA LEU A 38 9.62 1.45 0.60
C LEU A 38 10.23 1.50 1.99
N ILE A 39 9.74 0.68 2.92
CA ILE A 39 10.20 0.68 4.32
C ILE A 39 10.64 -0.69 4.81
N GLU A 40 11.49 -0.70 5.83
CA GLU A 40 11.82 -1.90 6.58
C GLU A 40 10.62 -2.30 7.44
N TYR A 41 9.85 -3.25 6.92
CA TYR A 41 8.66 -3.78 7.55
C TYR A 41 8.83 -5.30 7.69
N ASP A 42 9.44 -5.70 8.81
CA ASP A 42 9.67 -7.10 9.17
C ASP A 42 8.51 -7.60 10.04
N GLU A 43 7.53 -8.23 9.40
CA GLU A 43 6.57 -9.10 10.06
C GLU A 43 6.60 -10.42 9.32
N SER A 44 6.90 -11.50 10.05
CA SER A 44 7.31 -12.81 9.54
C SER A 44 6.26 -13.54 8.68
N ASN A 45 5.07 -12.96 8.47
CA ASN A 45 3.94 -13.56 7.74
C ASN A 45 3.50 -12.78 6.48
N LEU A 46 4.24 -11.76 6.05
CA LEU A 46 3.77 -10.89 4.95
C LEU A 46 4.05 -11.41 3.55
N ASN A 47 4.97 -12.36 3.39
CA ASN A 47 5.38 -12.82 2.05
C ASN A 47 4.17 -13.33 1.24
N ARG A 48 3.27 -14.06 1.89
CA ARG A 48 2.04 -14.57 1.27
C ARG A 48 1.05 -13.44 0.96
N LEU A 49 0.94 -12.43 1.82
CA LEU A 49 0.08 -11.26 1.60
C LEU A 49 0.58 -10.31 0.50
N ARG A 50 1.82 -10.50 0.04
CA ARG A 50 2.44 -9.71 -1.03
C ARG A 50 2.40 -10.40 -2.39
N ASP A 51 2.06 -11.69 -2.42
CA ASP A 51 1.98 -12.48 -3.65
C ASP A 51 0.65 -12.28 -4.38
N TYR A 52 0.46 -11.08 -4.93
CA TYR A 52 -0.78 -10.67 -5.61
C TYR A 52 -1.14 -11.53 -6.83
N LYS A 53 -0.25 -12.41 -7.30
CA LYS A 53 -0.53 -13.36 -8.39
C LYS A 53 -1.39 -14.54 -7.92
N ASN A 54 -1.25 -14.92 -6.66
CA ASN A 54 -1.96 -16.03 -6.01
C ASN A 54 -2.95 -15.49 -4.97
N TYR A 55 -3.66 -14.41 -5.32
CA TYR A 55 -4.58 -13.71 -4.41
C TYR A 55 -5.79 -14.57 -4.01
N ASP A 56 -6.15 -15.53 -4.85
CA ASP A 56 -7.25 -16.46 -4.70
C ASP A 56 -6.95 -17.56 -3.67
N ASP A 57 -5.69 -17.74 -3.29
CA ASP A 57 -5.28 -18.69 -2.26
C ASP A 57 -5.49 -18.16 -0.83
N LEU A 58 -5.77 -16.86 -0.65
CA LEU A 58 -5.90 -16.28 0.69
C LEU A 58 -7.16 -16.77 1.42
N THR A 59 -6.96 -17.24 2.64
CA THR A 59 -8.06 -17.55 3.57
C THR A 59 -8.71 -16.28 4.11
N ASP A 60 -9.93 -16.38 4.64
CA ASP A 60 -10.64 -15.24 5.25
C ASP A 60 -9.81 -14.55 6.36
N ILE A 61 -9.05 -15.32 7.14
CA ILE A 61 -8.17 -14.79 8.18
C ILE A 61 -7.03 -13.97 7.56
N GLU A 62 -6.45 -14.46 6.47
CA GLU A 62 -5.39 -13.76 5.74
C GLU A 62 -5.91 -12.50 5.04
N ILE A 63 -7.14 -12.51 4.53
CA ILE A 63 -7.78 -11.32 3.96
C ILE A 63 -8.00 -10.26 5.05
N ARG A 64 -8.41 -10.66 6.26
CA ARG A 64 -8.51 -9.73 7.41
C ARG A 64 -7.14 -9.20 7.82
N LEU A 65 -6.11 -10.04 7.82
CA LEU A 65 -4.74 -9.60 8.11
C LEU A 65 -4.20 -8.63 7.05
N LEU A 66 -4.47 -8.88 5.77
CA LEU A 66 -4.16 -7.97 4.67
C LEU A 66 -4.84 -6.62 4.89
N TYR A 67 -6.13 -6.61 5.19
CA TYR A 67 -6.88 -5.39 5.48
C TYR A 67 -6.26 -4.59 6.63
N VAL A 68 -5.98 -5.24 7.77
CA VAL A 68 -5.36 -4.57 8.92
C VAL A 68 -3.99 -4.02 8.53
N SER A 69 -3.20 -4.78 7.77
CA SER A 69 -1.88 -4.34 7.30
C SER A 69 -1.98 -3.12 6.39
N CYS A 70 -2.93 -3.10 5.45
CA CYS A 70 -3.15 -1.97 4.55
C CYS A 70 -3.63 -0.72 5.31
N VAL A 71 -4.56 -0.85 6.27
CA VAL A 71 -5.02 0.27 7.11
C VAL A 71 -3.92 0.78 8.02
N THR A 72 -3.06 -0.11 8.52
CA THR A 72 -1.90 0.25 9.36
C THR A 72 -0.84 1.01 8.56
N LEU A 73 -0.73 0.69 7.28
CA LEU A 73 0.16 1.34 6.31
C LEU A 73 -0.67 2.27 5.42
N ASP A 74 -1.49 3.15 6.01
CA ASP A 74 -2.31 4.09 5.26
C ASP A 74 -1.44 5.08 4.47
N PRO A 75 -1.69 5.31 3.16
CA PRO A 75 -0.84 6.15 2.33
C PRO A 75 -0.69 7.59 2.84
N ASP A 76 -1.67 8.12 3.56
CA ASP A 76 -1.60 9.49 4.11
C ASP A 76 -0.42 9.64 5.10
N ASP A 77 0.02 8.55 5.74
CA ASP A 77 1.19 8.55 6.60
C ASP A 77 2.52 8.68 5.82
N PHE A 78 2.51 8.46 4.51
CA PHE A 78 3.70 8.38 3.65
C PHE A 78 3.76 9.48 2.59
N ILE A 79 2.61 10.03 2.20
CA ILE A 79 2.51 11.15 1.25
C ILE A 79 3.35 12.32 1.75
N ASP A 80 4.08 12.95 0.83
CA ASP A 80 5.02 14.05 1.06
C ASP A 80 6.22 13.72 1.96
N LYS A 81 6.35 12.46 2.42
CA LYS A 81 7.50 11.97 3.19
C LYS A 81 8.36 11.01 2.38
N ILE A 82 7.74 9.96 1.84
CA ILE A 82 8.40 8.96 0.98
C ILE A 82 7.61 8.63 -0.28
N MET A 83 6.33 9.02 -0.34
CA MET A 83 5.48 8.95 -1.53
C MET A 83 5.22 10.36 -2.06
N PHE A 84 5.57 10.60 -3.33
CA PHE A 84 5.47 11.91 -3.96
C PHE A 84 4.59 11.84 -5.19
N GLU A 85 3.59 12.72 -5.24
CA GLU A 85 2.66 12.76 -6.36
C GLU A 85 3.35 13.37 -7.60
N ASP A 86 3.35 12.63 -8.70
CA ASP A 86 3.90 13.04 -10.00
C ASP A 86 2.78 13.43 -10.96
N ARG A 87 2.33 14.69 -10.83
CA ARG A 87 1.28 15.26 -11.70
C ARG A 87 1.73 15.48 -13.14
N SER A 88 3.00 15.79 -13.35
CA SER A 88 3.54 16.04 -14.70
C SER A 88 3.89 14.76 -15.45
N GLY A 89 4.02 13.63 -14.75
CA GLY A 89 4.37 12.34 -15.34
C GLY A 89 5.85 12.17 -15.65
N ASN A 90 6.69 13.14 -15.24
CA ASN A 90 8.12 13.17 -15.55
C ASN A 90 8.90 12.08 -14.80
N LEU A 91 8.44 11.71 -13.61
CA LEU A 91 9.11 10.74 -12.76
C LEU A 91 8.64 9.33 -13.09
N CYS A 92 7.33 9.12 -13.13
CA CYS A 92 6.72 7.82 -13.37
C CYS A 92 6.89 7.33 -14.83
N GLY A 93 7.12 8.24 -15.79
CA GLY A 93 7.18 7.89 -17.20
C GLY A 93 5.88 7.25 -17.66
N SER A 94 5.93 6.07 -18.27
CA SER A 94 4.74 5.31 -18.72
C SER A 94 4.06 4.47 -17.62
N SER A 95 4.66 4.39 -16.42
CA SER A 95 4.12 3.61 -15.30
C SER A 95 3.19 4.46 -14.41
N LEU A 96 2.37 3.80 -13.59
CA LEU A 96 1.52 4.47 -12.61
C LEU A 96 2.29 4.87 -11.35
N ASN A 97 3.38 4.18 -11.03
CA ASN A 97 4.33 4.52 -9.99
C ASN A 97 5.74 4.13 -10.41
N ARG A 98 6.73 4.70 -9.72
CA ARG A 98 8.14 4.32 -9.85
C ARG A 98 8.84 4.48 -8.51
N MET A 99 9.70 3.54 -8.17
CA MET A 99 10.50 3.57 -6.96
C MET A 99 11.93 3.93 -7.27
N TYR A 100 12.58 4.64 -6.35
CA TYR A 100 13.97 5.08 -6.49
C TYR A 100 14.76 4.76 -5.23
N ASP A 101 16.04 4.48 -5.41
CA ASP A 101 16.96 4.30 -4.29
C ASP A 101 17.30 5.64 -3.65
N LEU A 102 17.50 5.66 -2.34
CA LEU A 102 17.77 6.90 -1.60
C LEU A 102 19.03 7.62 -2.10
N GLY A 103 20.01 6.86 -2.62
CA GLY A 103 21.25 7.41 -3.18
C GLY A 103 21.07 8.13 -4.52
N GLU A 104 19.97 7.89 -5.24
CA GLU A 104 19.67 8.52 -6.53
C GLU A 104 19.03 9.91 -6.37
N ILE A 105 18.66 10.27 -5.14
CA ILE A 105 18.05 11.56 -4.80
C ILE A 105 19.18 12.52 -4.42
N GLN A 106 19.35 13.60 -5.19
CA GLN A 106 20.30 14.67 -4.82
C GLN A 106 19.93 15.32 -3.47
N ARG A 107 20.94 15.91 -2.82
CA ARG A 107 20.95 16.62 -1.51
C ARG A 107 19.93 17.76 -1.32
N SER A 108 18.97 17.96 -2.23
CA SER A 108 17.93 19.00 -2.17
C SER A 108 16.68 18.57 -1.39
N LEU A 109 16.50 17.28 -1.14
CA LEU A 109 15.47 16.76 -0.23
C LEU A 109 16.11 16.28 1.07
N MET A 110 15.51 16.68 2.19
CA MET A 110 15.76 16.06 3.49
C MET A 110 15.14 14.66 3.43
N VAL A 111 15.87 13.70 2.84
CA VAL A 111 15.44 12.30 2.79
C VAL A 111 15.31 11.82 4.22
N VAL A 112 14.08 11.57 4.64
CA VAL A 112 13.80 10.99 5.95
C VAL A 112 14.31 9.56 5.93
N ASN A 113 15.39 9.29 6.65
CA ASN A 113 15.95 7.93 6.78
C ASN A 113 15.01 6.98 7.55
N SER A 114 14.02 7.55 8.25
CA SER A 114 13.02 6.81 8.98
C SER A 114 11.70 7.58 9.06
N ILE A 115 10.59 6.87 9.19
CA ILE A 115 9.26 7.43 9.42
C ILE A 115 8.57 6.70 10.56
N ALA A 116 7.72 7.41 11.31
CA ALA A 116 6.88 6.81 12.33
C ALA A 116 5.59 6.30 11.69
N VAL A 117 5.33 4.99 11.78
CA VAL A 117 4.12 4.34 11.27
C VAL A 117 3.66 3.34 12.32
N ALA A 118 2.37 3.38 12.66
CA ALA A 118 1.78 2.49 13.68
C ALA A 118 2.54 2.50 15.02
N GLY A 119 2.99 3.68 15.46
CA GLY A 119 3.76 3.85 16.70
C GLY A 119 5.18 3.29 16.67
N ARG A 120 5.68 2.83 15.52
CA ARG A 120 7.04 2.33 15.35
C ARG A 120 7.81 3.17 14.35
N THR A 121 9.06 3.46 14.65
CA THR A 121 9.98 4.05 13.69
C THR A 121 10.45 2.96 12.72
N ARG A 122 10.18 3.15 11.43
CA ARG A 122 10.57 2.25 10.35
C ARG A 122 11.63 2.91 9.48
N ARG A 123 12.69 2.18 9.14
CA ARG A 123 13.74 2.68 8.23
C ARG A 123 13.19 2.78 6.82
N VAL A 124 13.50 3.87 6.13
CA VAL A 124 13.18 4.03 4.71
C VAL A 124 14.26 3.34 3.88
N LYS A 125 13.84 2.57 2.88
CA LYS A 125 14.70 1.84 1.92
C LYS A 125 14.66 2.48 0.55
N LYS A 126 13.48 2.92 0.12
CA LYS A 126 13.21 3.55 -1.18
C LYS A 126 12.14 4.62 -1.02
N ILE A 127 12.08 5.50 -2.00
CA ILE A 127 10.98 6.45 -2.19
C ILE A 127 10.14 6.04 -3.39
N MET A 128 8.93 6.58 -3.51
CA MET A 128 8.05 6.35 -4.64
C MET A 128 7.55 7.67 -5.22
N ALA A 129 7.64 7.81 -6.54
CA ALA A 129 6.79 8.72 -7.28
C ALA A 129 5.53 7.98 -7.74
N TYR A 130 4.36 8.61 -7.69
CA TYR A 130 3.12 7.98 -8.15
C TYR A 130 2.20 8.97 -8.87
N ARG A 131 1.47 8.47 -9.87
CA ARG A 131 0.36 9.19 -10.48
C ARG A 131 -0.89 9.02 -9.61
N PRO A 132 -1.79 10.02 -9.50
CA PRO A 132 -3.00 9.93 -8.66
C PRO A 132 -3.86 8.68 -8.91
N GLN A 133 -3.90 8.19 -10.15
CA GLN A 133 -4.64 6.98 -10.54
C GLN A 133 -4.09 5.72 -9.85
N TRP A 134 -2.80 5.68 -9.50
CA TRP A 134 -2.20 4.56 -8.78
C TRP A 134 -2.87 4.37 -7.42
N LEU A 135 -2.99 5.45 -6.64
CA LEU A 135 -3.54 5.39 -5.29
C LEU A 135 -5.01 4.99 -5.29
N SER A 136 -5.77 5.62 -6.18
CA SER A 136 -7.18 5.28 -6.38
C SER A 136 -7.37 3.80 -6.75
N ARG A 137 -6.57 3.30 -7.70
CA ARG A 137 -6.67 1.94 -8.23
C ARG A 137 -6.21 0.87 -7.25
N PHE A 138 -5.12 1.10 -6.52
CA PHE A 138 -4.47 0.06 -5.72
C PHE A 138 -4.76 0.14 -4.22
N TYR A 139 -5.24 1.28 -3.72
CA TYR A 139 -5.57 1.44 -2.31
C TYR A 139 -6.99 1.93 -2.09
N THR A 140 -7.34 3.15 -2.54
CA THR A 140 -8.58 3.83 -2.13
C THR A 140 -9.85 3.06 -2.51
N GLN A 141 -9.97 2.61 -3.76
CA GLN A 141 -11.16 1.85 -4.18
C GLN A 141 -11.19 0.46 -3.54
N PRO A 142 -10.11 -0.36 -3.59
CA PRO A 142 -10.12 -1.69 -2.99
C PRO A 142 -10.35 -1.70 -1.48
N ILE A 143 -9.72 -0.79 -0.73
CA ILE A 143 -9.85 -0.76 0.74
C ILE A 143 -11.26 -0.36 1.16
N ALA A 144 -11.90 0.57 0.43
CA ALA A 144 -13.28 0.97 0.68
C ALA A 144 -14.26 -0.19 0.44
N GLN A 145 -14.05 -0.97 -0.64
CA GLN A 145 -14.85 -2.16 -0.92
C GLN A 145 -14.71 -3.21 0.19
N LEU A 146 -13.48 -3.50 0.61
CA LEU A 146 -13.22 -4.50 1.65
C LEU A 146 -13.75 -4.05 3.02
N THR A 147 -13.64 -2.75 3.34
CA THR A 147 -14.23 -2.14 4.54
C THR A 147 -15.75 -2.37 4.57
N ALA A 148 -16.44 -2.12 3.46
CA ALA A 148 -17.89 -2.30 3.37
C ALA A 148 -18.30 -3.76 3.58
N ILE A 149 -17.52 -4.73 3.07
CA ILE A 149 -17.76 -6.17 3.29
C ILE A 149 -17.66 -6.49 4.78
N PHE A 150 -16.57 -6.11 5.44
CA PHE A 150 -16.36 -6.40 6.86
C PHE A 150 -17.35 -5.69 7.78
N GLN A 151 -17.81 -4.49 7.43
CA GLN A 151 -18.87 -3.81 8.16
C GLN A 151 -20.19 -4.58 8.08
N ARG A 152 -20.57 -5.08 6.90
CA ARG A 152 -21.78 -5.89 6.72
C ARG A 152 -21.71 -7.20 7.50
N GLU A 153 -20.59 -7.90 7.45
CA GLU A 153 -20.38 -9.14 8.22
C GLU A 153 -20.55 -8.91 9.72
N ARG A 154 -19.93 -7.85 10.26
CA ARG A 154 -20.03 -7.48 11.66
C ARG A 154 -21.46 -7.16 12.07
N GLN A 155 -22.19 -6.41 11.24
CA GLN A 155 -23.61 -6.10 11.47
C GLN A 155 -24.46 -7.37 11.47
N GLN A 156 -24.24 -8.29 10.54
CA GLN A 156 -24.96 -9.55 10.47
C GLN A 156 -24.69 -10.44 11.69
N GLN A 157 -23.43 -10.49 12.17
CA GLN A 157 -23.09 -11.19 13.41
C GLN A 157 -23.80 -10.57 14.62
N ALA A 158 -23.75 -9.25 14.78
CA ALA A 158 -24.43 -8.57 15.89
C ALA A 158 -25.94 -8.81 15.89
N VAL A 159 -26.59 -8.77 14.72
CA VAL A 159 -28.03 -9.07 14.60
C VAL A 159 -28.33 -10.53 14.96
N ARG A 160 -27.50 -11.49 14.52
CA ARG A 160 -27.66 -12.91 14.87
C ARG A 160 -27.52 -13.16 16.36
N GLU A 161 -26.55 -12.52 17.00
CA GLU A 161 -26.33 -12.62 18.45
C GLU A 161 -27.55 -12.09 19.23
N LEU A 162 -28.07 -10.92 18.84
CA LEU A 162 -29.28 -10.35 19.46
C LEU A 162 -30.50 -11.28 19.31
N LEU A 163 -30.72 -11.84 18.12
CA LEU A 163 -31.82 -12.78 17.88
C LEU A 163 -31.69 -14.06 18.74
N ASN A 164 -30.46 -14.57 18.90
CA ASN A 164 -30.19 -15.75 19.73
C ASN A 164 -30.38 -15.46 21.24
N THR A 165 -30.13 -14.24 21.69
CA THR A 165 -30.38 -13.86 23.10
C THR A 165 -31.86 -13.71 23.42
N CYS A 166 -32.68 -13.28 22.45
CA CYS A 166 -34.12 -13.10 22.64
C CYS A 166 -34.93 -14.42 22.59
N THR A 167 -34.39 -15.49 21.99
CA THR A 167 -35.08 -16.79 21.88
C THR A 167 -34.81 -17.75 23.05
N ILE A 168 -33.95 -17.38 24.00
CA ILE A 168 -33.61 -18.18 25.19
C ILE A 168 -34.38 -17.68 26.45
N SER A 169 -35.29 -16.71 26.31
CA SER A 169 -36.17 -16.21 27.38
C SER A 169 -37.58 -16.76 27.26
#